data_AF-A0A0A5I7T6-F1
#
_entry.id   AF-A0A0A5I7T6-F1
#
_cell.length_a   1.000
_cell.length_b   1.000
_cell.length_c   1.000
_cell.angle_alpha   90.00
_cell.angle_beta   90.00
_cell.angle_gamma   90.00
#
_symmetry.space_group_name_H-M   'P 1'
#
loop_
_entity.id
_entity.type
_entity.pdbx_description
1 polymer ?
#
loop_
_entity_poly.entity_id
_entity_poly.type
_entity_poly.pdbx_seq_one_letter_code
_entity_poly.pdbx_strand_id
1 'polypeptide(L)'
;MSDDLHDLKKELLHAEEAVGRSQEGNAGFAEAQASVKQAEEKLSDVQKLQGNETEASKKELQRDQDLLRLIRETNEAVNSRRS
;
A
#
# COMPACT_ATOMS: atom_id res chain seq x y z
N MET A 1 11.48 -13.66 -3.37
CA MET A 1 10.29 -13.84 -2.51
C MET A 1 10.43 -13.14 -1.18
N SER A 2 11.36 -13.52 -0.28
CA SER A 2 11.51 -12.80 1.00
C SER A 2 11.87 -11.31 0.82
N ASP A 3 12.65 -10.98 -0.22
CA ASP A 3 13.01 -9.60 -0.52
C ASP A 3 11.84 -8.80 -1.13
N ASP A 4 11.03 -9.44 -1.99
CA ASP A 4 9.88 -8.78 -2.64
C ASP A 4 8.75 -8.44 -1.65
N LEU A 5 8.47 -9.34 -0.70
CA LEU A 5 7.54 -9.09 0.41
C LEU A 5 8.07 -8.02 1.37
N HIS A 6 9.39 -8.01 1.62
CA HIS A 6 10.00 -6.98 2.44
C HIS A 6 9.90 -5.60 1.78
N ASP A 7 10.13 -5.51 0.47
CA ASP A 7 9.99 -4.27 -0.27
C ASP A 7 8.52 -3.82 -0.36
N LEU A 8 7.57 -4.75 -0.55
CA LEU A 8 6.14 -4.44 -0.46
C LEU A 8 5.78 -3.77 0.87
N LYS A 9 6.27 -4.30 1.99
CA LYS A 9 6.00 -3.71 3.30
C LYS A 9 6.57 -2.30 3.47
N LYS A 10 7.73 -2.01 2.88
CA LYS A 10 8.27 -0.65 2.88
C LYS A 10 7.38 0.30 2.09
N GLU A 11 6.92 -0.11 0.91
CA GLU A 11 6.01 0.71 0.10
C GLU A 11 4.66 0.93 0.82
N LEU A 12 4.15 -0.10 1.52
CA LEU A 12 2.93 0.04 2.33
C LEU A 12 3.10 1.02 3.49
N LEU A 13 4.21 0.93 4.22
CA LEU A 13 4.52 1.86 5.30
C LEU A 13 4.63 3.30 4.76
N HIS A 14 5.33 3.48 3.64
CA HIS A 14 5.47 4.79 3.02
C HIS A 14 4.12 5.36 2.56
N ALA A 15 3.26 4.52 1.98
CA ALA A 15 1.90 4.90 1.60
C ALA A 15 1.04 5.27 2.82
N GLU A 16 1.12 4.52 3.91
CA GLU A 16 0.42 4.81 5.17
C GLU A 16 0.84 6.17 5.74
N GLU A 17 2.14 6.43 5.84
CA GLU A 17 2.67 7.69 6.34
C GLU A 17 2.28 8.88 5.45
N ALA A 18 2.37 8.72 4.12
CA ALA A 18 2.01 9.78 3.19
C ALA A 18 0.50 10.10 3.23
N VAL A 19 -0.36 9.08 3.34
CA VAL A 19 -1.80 9.27 3.51
C VAL A 19 -2.11 9.91 4.86
N GLY A 20 -1.44 9.49 5.95
CA GLY A 20 -1.56 10.10 7.27
C GLY A 20 -1.22 11.59 7.25
N ARG A 21 -0.10 11.98 6.62
CA ARG A 21 0.26 13.40 6.41
C ARG A 21 -0.81 14.15 5.62
N SER A 22 -1.35 13.53 4.56
CA SER A 22 -2.40 14.13 3.73
C SER A 22 -3.71 14.34 4.51
N GLN A 23 -4.07 13.42 5.42
CA GLN A 23 -5.23 13.53 6.32
C GLN A 23 -5.13 14.69 7.29
N GLU A 24 -3.94 14.96 7.81
CA GLU A 24 -3.67 16.05 8.76
C GLU A 24 -3.75 17.45 8.11
N GLY A 25 -4.04 17.53 6.81
CA GLY A 25 -4.09 18.79 6.07
C GLY A 25 -2.71 19.33 5.71
N ASN A 26 -1.63 18.62 6.08
CA ASN A 26 -0.29 18.90 5.57
C ASN A 26 -0.26 18.62 4.06
N ALA A 27 0.33 19.55 3.30
CA ALA A 27 0.51 19.38 1.86
C ALA A 27 1.19 18.03 1.60
N GLY A 28 0.56 17.18 0.78
CA GLY A 28 1.01 15.79 0.60
C GLY A 28 0.06 14.93 -0.24
N PHE A 29 -0.95 15.51 -0.88
CA PHE A 29 -1.92 14.74 -1.67
C PHE A 29 -1.28 13.98 -2.83
N ALA A 30 -0.48 14.68 -3.64
CA ALA A 30 0.20 14.07 -4.79
C ALA A 30 1.20 12.99 -4.33
N GLU A 31 1.87 13.21 -3.21
CA GLU A 31 2.79 12.25 -2.60
C GLU A 31 2.05 11.01 -2.07
N ALA A 32 0.93 11.19 -1.37
CA ALA A 32 0.07 10.11 -0.92
C ALA A 32 -0.46 9.29 -2.09
N GLN A 33 -0.94 9.96 -3.15
CA GLN A 33 -1.43 9.27 -4.34
C GLN A 33 -0.31 8.51 -5.08
N ALA A 34 0.89 9.08 -5.18
CA ALA A 34 2.04 8.41 -5.78
C ALA A 34 2.47 7.18 -4.95
N SER A 35 2.52 7.32 -3.61
CA SER A 35 2.94 6.26 -2.70
C SER A 35 1.94 5.09 -2.70
N VAL A 36 0.63 5.37 -2.70
CA VAL A 36 -0.41 4.34 -2.84
C VAL A 36 -0.24 3.57 -4.15
N LYS A 37 0.01 4.27 -5.27
CA LYS A 37 0.21 3.63 -6.58
C LYS A 37 1.45 2.75 -6.61
N GLN A 38 2.55 3.17 -5.98
CA GLN A 38 3.77 2.38 -5.86
C GLN A 38 3.54 1.09 -5.07
N ALA A 39 2.80 1.17 -3.96
CA ALA A 39 2.42 -0.01 -3.19
C ALA A 39 1.49 -0.97 -3.98
N GLU A 40 0.56 -0.46 -4.79
CA GLU A 40 -0.26 -1.26 -5.71
C GLU A 40 0.57 -2.00 -6.77
N GLU A 41 1.53 -1.31 -7.39
CA GLU A 41 2.43 -1.90 -8.38
C GLU A 41 3.27 -3.03 -7.75
N LYS A 42 3.88 -2.76 -6.59
CA LYS A 42 4.71 -3.74 -5.89
C LYS A 42 3.90 -4.95 -5.43
N LEU A 43 2.67 -4.75 -4.94
CA LEU A 43 1.78 -5.84 -4.57
C LEU A 43 1.44 -6.72 -5.78
N SER A 44 1.15 -6.09 -6.93
CA SER A 44 0.87 -6.82 -8.18
C SER A 44 2.07 -7.66 -8.62
N ASP A 45 3.28 -7.13 -8.47
CA ASP A 45 4.49 -7.88 -8.81
C ASP A 45 4.74 -9.05 -7.88
N VAL A 46 4.53 -8.89 -6.57
CA VAL A 46 4.59 -10.00 -5.60
C VAL A 46 3.55 -11.07 -5.95
N GLN A 47 2.30 -10.69 -6.24
CA GLN A 47 1.23 -11.60 -6.64
C GLN A 47 1.58 -12.44 -7.88
N LYS A 48 2.22 -11.84 -8.89
CA LYS A 48 2.64 -12.55 -10.11
C LYS A 48 3.72 -13.60 -9.84
N LEU A 49 4.54 -13.39 -8.81
CA LEU A 49 5.65 -14.28 -8.47
C LEU A 49 5.20 -15.45 -7.57
N GLN A 50 3.99 -15.42 -6.99
CA GLN A 50 3.49 -16.34 -5.95
C GLN A 50 3.37 -17.85 -6.28
N GLY A 51 3.87 -18.32 -7.42
CA GLY A 51 3.64 -19.68 -7.93
C GLY A 51 3.97 -20.84 -6.97
N ASN A 52 4.78 -20.64 -5.92
CA ASN A 52 5.19 -21.67 -4.95
C ASN A 52 5.25 -21.17 -3.48
N GLU A 53 4.36 -20.27 -3.07
CA GLU A 53 4.39 -19.72 -1.70
C GLU A 53 3.84 -20.65 -0.62
N THR A 54 4.46 -20.58 0.56
CA THR A 54 3.97 -21.26 1.77
C THR A 54 2.65 -20.64 2.25
N GLU A 55 1.84 -21.41 2.97
CA GLU A 55 0.59 -20.90 3.57
C GLU A 55 0.83 -19.69 4.51
N ALA A 56 2.01 -19.61 5.12
CA ALA A 56 2.40 -18.45 5.92
C ALA A 56 2.57 -17.19 5.04
N SER A 57 3.25 -17.32 3.90
CA SER A 57 3.48 -16.21 2.96
C SER A 57 2.18 -15.75 2.30
N LYS A 58 1.27 -16.68 1.99
CA LYS A 58 -0.08 -16.34 1.49
C LYS A 58 -0.89 -15.52 2.49
N LYS A 59 -0.86 -15.89 3.78
CA LYS A 59 -1.54 -15.15 4.85
C LYS A 59 -0.94 -13.77 5.06
N GLU A 60 0.39 -13.67 4.94
CA GLU A 60 1.09 -12.40 5.01
C GLU A 60 0.71 -11.49 3.84
N LEU A 61 0.72 -12.00 2.62
CA LEU A 61 0.27 -11.24 1.45
C LEU A 61 -1.20 -10.81 1.59
N GLN A 62 -2.08 -11.66 2.10
CA GLN A 62 -3.48 -11.28 2.33
C GLN A 62 -3.59 -10.09 3.30
N ARG A 63 -2.78 -10.05 4.36
CA ARG A 63 -2.74 -8.92 5.29
C ARG A 63 -2.23 -7.65 4.60
N ASP A 64 -1.19 -7.79 3.80
CA ASP A 64 -0.62 -6.67 3.03
C ASP A 64 -1.63 -6.12 2.00
N GLN A 65 -2.44 -6.99 1.38
CA GLN A 65 -3.56 -6.59 0.52
C GLN A 65 -4.65 -5.82 1.27
N ASP A 66 -5.05 -6.31 2.44
CA ASP A 66 -6.08 -5.67 3.24
C ASP A 66 -5.60 -4.31 3.80
N LEU A 67 -4.32 -4.21 4.15
CA LEU A 67 -3.69 -2.95 4.54
C LEU A 67 -3.69 -1.95 3.37
N LEU A 68 -3.29 -2.37 2.17
CA LEU A 68 -3.32 -1.51 0.99
C LEU A 68 -4.73 -1.00 0.67
N ARG A 69 -5.73 -1.90 0.79
CA ARG A 69 -7.14 -1.51 0.60
C ARG A 69 -7.53 -0.40 1.58
N LEU A 70 -7.21 -0.54 2.85
CA LEU A 70 -7.50 0.47 3.87
C LEU A 70 -6.81 1.81 3.58
N ILE A 71 -5.52 1.78 3.22
CA ILE A 71 -4.75 2.99 2.87
C ILE A 71 -5.40 3.70 1.68
N ARG A 72 -5.78 2.94 0.65
CA ARG A 72 -6.42 3.48 -0.55
C ARG A 72 -7.79 4.08 -0.26
N GLU A 73 -8.65 3.38 0.44
CA GLU A 73 -9.98 3.88 0.85
C GLU A 73 -9.83 5.16 1.67
N THR A 74 -8.82 5.22 2.54
CA THR A 74 -8.50 6.41 3.32
C THR A 74 -8.06 7.57 2.44
N ASN A 75 -7.17 7.33 1.47
CA ASN A 75 -6.73 8.35 0.52
C ASN A 75 -7.88 8.89 -0.35
N GLU A 76 -8.77 8.01 -0.82
CA GLU A 76 -9.98 8.37 -1.57
C GLU A 76 -10.97 9.19 -0.71
N ALA A 77 -11.14 8.82 0.56
CA ALA A 77 -11.96 9.57 1.50
C ALA A 77 -11.39 10.96 1.80
N VAL A 78 -10.06 11.11 1.86
CA VAL A 78 -9.41 12.43 1.98
C VAL A 78 -9.62 13.26 0.72
N ASN A 79 -9.50 12.64 -0.44
CA ASN A 79 -9.66 13.32 -1.73
C ASN A 79 -11.09 13.86 -1.90
N SER A 80 -12.10 13.02 -1.63
CA SER A 80 -13.51 13.41 -1.74
C SER A 80 -13.92 14.52 -0.77
N ARG A 81 -13.21 14.72 0.35
CA ARG A 81 -13.44 15.86 1.26
C ARG A 81 -12.82 17.17 0.77
N ARG A 82 -11.92 17.11 -0.22
CA ARG A 82 -11.19 18.26 -0.77
C ARG A 82 -11.78 18.76 -2.10
N SER A 83 -12.59 17.95 -2.80
CA SER A 83 -13.32 18.31 -4.02
C SER A 83 -14.59 19.09 -3.72
#